data_AF-A0A386TEX7-F1
#
_entry.id   AF-A0A386TEX7-F1
#
_cell.length_a   1.000
_cell.length_b   1.000
_cell.length_c   1.000
_cell.angle_alpha   90.00
_cell.angle_beta   90.00
_cell.angle_gamma   90.00
#
_symmetry.space_group_name_H-M   'P 1'
#
loop_
_entity.id
_entity.type
_entity.pdbx_description
1 polymer ?
#
loop_
_entity_poly.entity_id
_entity_poly.type
_entity_poly.pdbx_seq_one_letter_code
_entity_poly.pdbx_strand_id
1 'polypeptide(L)'
;MESNRNTPDGRQLGRPRKIANSELLLQQFVAYAQHVEESPFYIDKIFRTKNGFVRTKLRKSRPMTISGLCLYLGISTQAWQHWRRNRKDLQIAVEFISEAIFVHKYEGAAAGIFKANIISRELGSQDQF
;
A
#
# COMPACT_ATOMS: atom_id res chain seq x y z
N MET A 1 16.01 -15.49 57.50
CA MET A 1 15.74 -16.28 56.28
C MET A 1 14.82 -15.45 55.40
N GLU A 2 15.19 -15.36 54.12
CA GLU A 2 14.40 -14.90 52.97
C GLU A 2 13.81 -13.47 52.96
N SER A 3 14.33 -12.64 52.05
CA SER A 3 13.44 -11.88 51.17
C SER A 3 14.14 -11.61 49.84
N ASN A 4 13.49 -12.12 48.82
CA ASN A 4 13.89 -12.34 47.44
C ASN A 4 13.90 -11.00 46.68
N ARG A 5 15.07 -10.52 46.24
CA ARG A 5 15.16 -9.41 45.28
C ARG A 5 15.17 -9.96 43.87
N ASN A 6 13.95 -10.15 43.38
CA ASN A 6 13.60 -10.46 42.00
C ASN A 6 14.30 -9.46 41.05
N THR A 7 15.30 -9.93 40.33
CA THR A 7 15.96 -9.18 39.26
C THR A 7 15.10 -9.35 38.01
N PRO A 8 14.61 -8.29 37.35
CA PRO A 8 13.88 -8.47 36.10
C PRO A 8 14.85 -8.98 35.04
N ASP A 9 14.62 -10.22 34.58
CA ASP A 9 15.30 -10.88 33.47
C ASP A 9 15.09 -10.04 32.19
N GLY A 10 16.02 -9.11 31.95
CA GLY A 10 16.08 -8.26 30.78
C GLY A 10 16.54 -9.04 29.55
N ARG A 11 15.75 -10.00 29.07
CA ARG A 11 15.96 -10.59 27.75
C ARG A 11 15.76 -9.49 26.71
N GLN A 12 16.85 -9.03 26.11
CA GLN A 12 16.78 -8.24 24.89
C GLN A 12 16.02 -9.06 23.84
N LEU A 13 14.74 -8.75 23.63
CA LEU A 13 14.02 -9.19 22.45
C LEU A 13 14.77 -8.61 21.24
N GLY A 14 14.96 -9.42 20.20
CA GLY A 14 15.65 -9.04 18.97
C GLY A 14 15.07 -7.79 18.28
N ARG A 15 15.59 -7.48 17.09
CA ARG A 15 15.27 -6.25 16.33
C ARG A 15 13.77 -5.88 16.46
N PRO A 16 13.44 -4.66 16.95
CA PRO A 16 12.07 -4.25 17.16
C PRO A 16 11.27 -4.34 15.86
N ARG A 17 10.00 -4.76 15.98
CA ARG A 17 9.11 -4.90 14.83
C ARG A 17 8.91 -3.52 14.19
N LYS A 18 9.01 -3.43 12.86
CA LYS A 18 8.73 -2.20 12.11
C LYS A 18 7.31 -1.66 12.34
N ILE A 19 6.33 -2.56 12.48
CA ILE A 19 4.93 -2.22 12.73
C ILE A 19 4.48 -2.86 14.04
N ALA A 20 4.27 -2.01 15.04
CA ALA A 20 3.94 -2.42 16.40
C ALA A 20 2.46 -2.78 16.57
N ASN A 21 1.55 -2.00 15.98
CA ASN A 21 0.10 -2.13 16.16
C ASN A 21 -0.68 -1.67 14.91
N SER A 22 -2.00 -1.87 14.91
CA SER A 22 -2.90 -1.51 13.81
C SER A 22 -2.90 -0.01 13.50
N GLU A 23 -2.90 0.83 14.53
CA GLU A 23 -2.93 2.29 14.38
C GLU A 23 -1.72 2.79 13.56
N LEU A 24 -0.52 2.35 13.92
CA LEU A 24 0.69 2.70 13.17
C LEU A 24 0.64 2.20 11.73
N LEU A 25 0.06 1.01 11.50
CA LEU A 25 -0.07 0.48 10.13
C LEU A 25 -1.00 1.35 9.28
N LEU A 26 -2.12 1.81 9.84
CA LEU A 26 -3.07 2.69 9.16
C LEU A 26 -2.46 4.07 8.89
N GLN A 27 -1.76 4.65 9.85
CA GLN A 27 -1.04 5.92 9.65
C GLN A 27 -0.02 5.82 8.51
N GLN A 28 0.74 4.72 8.46
CA GLN A 28 1.69 4.47 7.38
C GLN A 28 1.01 4.22 6.03
N PHE A 29 -0.17 3.60 6.02
CA PHE A 29 -0.97 3.46 4.81
C PHE A 29 -1.46 4.81 4.29
N VAL A 30 -1.92 5.72 5.16
CA VAL A 30 -2.31 7.08 4.77
C VAL A 30 -1.12 7.84 4.16
N ALA A 31 0.06 7.76 4.78
CA ALA A 31 1.28 8.35 4.24
C ALA A 31 1.65 7.78 2.86
N TYR A 32 1.48 6.46 2.68
CA TYR A 32 1.66 5.82 1.38
C TYR A 32 0.63 6.31 0.34
N ALA A 33 -0.64 6.43 0.72
CA ALA A 33 -1.69 6.92 -0.16
C ALA A 33 -1.41 8.35 -0.64
N GLN A 34 -1.00 9.24 0.28
CA GLN A 34 -0.57 10.59 -0.05
C GLN A 34 0.64 10.58 -1.01
N HIS A 35 1.63 9.74 -0.73
CA HIS A 35 2.78 9.57 -1.62
C HIS A 35 2.37 9.07 -3.03
N VAL A 36 1.31 8.26 -3.13
CA VAL A 36 0.75 7.83 -4.42
C VAL A 36 0.17 8.99 -5.21
N GLU A 37 -0.59 9.87 -4.54
CA GLU A 37 -1.24 11.03 -5.15
C GLU A 37 -0.23 12.11 -5.57
N GLU A 38 0.76 12.38 -4.74
CA GLU A 38 1.79 13.40 -4.97
C GLU A 38 2.84 12.96 -6.01
N SER A 39 2.93 11.65 -6.29
CA SER A 39 3.87 11.09 -7.27
C SER A 39 3.14 10.44 -8.46
N PRO A 40 2.51 11.25 -9.34
CA PRO A 40 1.84 10.76 -10.53
C PRO A 40 2.84 10.35 -11.62
N PHE A 41 2.36 9.61 -12.61
CA PHE A 41 3.09 9.42 -13.85
C PHE A 41 2.85 10.59 -14.81
N TYR A 42 3.80 10.82 -15.71
CA TYR A 42 3.68 11.78 -16.79
C TYR A 42 3.82 11.07 -18.13
N ILE A 43 2.87 11.33 -19.03
CA ILE A 43 2.93 10.84 -20.41
C ILE A 43 3.20 12.03 -21.31
N ASP A 44 4.28 11.94 -22.08
CA ASP A 44 4.54 12.89 -23.16
C ASP A 44 3.50 12.69 -24.27
N LYS A 45 2.85 13.78 -24.67
CA LYS A 45 1.99 13.82 -25.85
C LYS A 45 2.43 14.92 -26.79
N ILE A 46 2.38 14.61 -28.08
CA ILE A 46 2.62 15.55 -29.16
C ILE A 46 1.26 15.86 -29.80
N PHE A 47 0.90 17.13 -29.84
CA PHE A 47 -0.29 17.64 -30.49
C PHE A 47 0.11 18.38 -31.76
N ARG A 48 -0.55 18.07 -32.88
CA ARG A 48 -0.41 18.86 -34.10
C ARG A 48 -1.36 20.05 -34.03
N THR A 49 -0.83 21.25 -34.16
CA THR A 49 -1.58 22.51 -34.22
C THR A 49 -1.35 23.20 -35.56
N LYS A 50 -2.08 24.29 -35.84
CA LYS A 50 -1.85 25.11 -37.04
C LYS A 50 -0.44 25.73 -37.07
N ASN A 51 0.18 25.91 -35.90
CA ASN A 51 1.50 26.52 -35.74
C ASN A 51 2.63 25.48 -35.60
N GLY A 52 2.36 24.21 -35.92
CA GLY A 52 3.31 23.10 -35.77
C GLY A 52 3.01 22.18 -34.60
N PHE A 53 4.02 21.44 -34.15
CA PHE A 53 3.88 20.42 -33.10
C PHE A 53 4.13 21.00 -31.71
N VAL A 54 3.22 20.72 -30.77
CA VAL A 54 3.35 21.08 -29.36
C VAL A 54 3.53 19.80 -28.55
N ARG A 55 4.64 19.69 -27.82
CA ARG A 55 4.86 18.61 -26.85
C ARG A 55 4.41 19.08 -25.47
N THR A 56 3.61 18.27 -24.78
CA THR A 56 3.18 18.54 -23.41
C THR A 56 3.17 17.25 -22.60
N LYS A 57 3.24 17.39 -21.27
CA LYS A 57 3.17 16.28 -20.32
C LYS A 57 1.80 16.22 -19.70
N LEU A 58 1.11 15.10 -19.88
CA LEU A 58 -0.16 14.84 -19.22
C LEU A 58 0.08 14.04 -17.94
N ARG A 59 -0.40 14.57 -16.82
CA ARG A 59 -0.43 13.86 -15.53
C ARG A 59 -1.35 12.64 -15.63
N LYS A 60 -0.92 11.52 -15.07
CA LYS A 60 -1.67 10.28 -14.93
C LYS A 60 -1.57 9.77 -13.51
N SER A 61 -2.73 9.53 -12.89
CA SER A 61 -2.80 8.98 -11.53
C SER A 61 -2.16 7.59 -11.48
N ARG A 62 -1.62 7.25 -10.31
CA ARG A 62 -0.96 5.97 -10.06
C ARG A 62 -1.91 5.05 -9.27
N PRO A 63 -2.15 3.81 -9.70
CA PRO A 63 -2.95 2.88 -8.92
C PRO A 63 -2.18 2.43 -7.67
N MET A 64 -2.85 2.43 -6.52
CA MET A 64 -2.31 1.82 -5.30
C MET A 64 -2.26 0.29 -5.43
N THR A 65 -1.21 -0.32 -4.89
CA THR A 65 -1.10 -1.79 -4.77
C THR A 65 -0.53 -2.19 -3.42
N ILE A 66 -0.83 -3.40 -2.96
CA ILE A 66 -0.23 -3.99 -1.74
C ILE A 66 1.29 -4.11 -1.89
N SER A 67 1.76 -4.52 -3.07
CA SER A 67 3.19 -4.56 -3.36
C SER A 67 3.85 -3.18 -3.27
N GLY A 68 3.18 -2.14 -3.77
CA GLY A 68 3.64 -0.75 -3.64
C GLY A 68 3.72 -0.28 -2.19
N LEU A 69 2.71 -0.62 -1.37
CA LEU A 69 2.73 -0.37 0.07
C LEU A 69 3.89 -1.13 0.74
N CYS A 70 4.09 -2.40 0.42
CA CYS A 70 5.19 -3.20 0.98
C CYS A 70 6.56 -2.57 0.68
N LEU A 71 6.77 -2.13 -0.57
CA LEU A 71 7.99 -1.43 -0.97
C LEU A 71 8.17 -0.12 -0.19
N TYR A 72 7.11 0.66 -0.02
CA TYR A 72 7.13 1.90 0.76
C TYR A 72 7.51 1.66 2.23
N LEU A 73 6.96 0.62 2.86
CA LEU A 73 7.30 0.22 4.23
C LEU A 73 8.68 -0.46 4.35
N GLY A 74 9.30 -0.79 3.21
CA GLY A 74 10.54 -1.57 3.14
C GLY A 74 10.38 -2.98 3.72
N ILE A 75 9.27 -3.65 3.40
CA ILE A 75 8.99 -5.05 3.76
C ILE A 75 8.74 -5.87 2.49
N SER A 76 8.88 -7.19 2.57
CA SER A 76 8.48 -8.08 1.49
C SER A 76 6.96 -8.33 1.51
N THR A 77 6.40 -8.70 0.37
CA THR A 77 5.00 -9.15 0.29
C THR A 77 4.76 -10.42 1.11
N GLN A 78 5.77 -11.26 1.32
CA GLN A 78 5.68 -12.41 2.23
C GLN A 78 5.45 -11.99 3.68
N ALA A 79 6.10 -10.91 4.14
CA ALA A 79 5.87 -10.36 5.48
C ALA A 79 4.43 -9.86 5.63
N TRP A 80 3.88 -9.21 4.60
CA TRP A 80 2.48 -8.82 4.56
C TRP A 80 1.53 -10.02 4.66
N GLN A 81 1.77 -11.08 3.88
CA GLN A 81 0.97 -12.30 3.95
C GLN A 81 1.07 -12.97 5.33
N HIS A 82 2.26 -12.95 5.94
CA HIS A 82 2.43 -13.42 7.31
C HIS A 82 1.60 -12.60 8.30
N TRP A 83 1.56 -11.27 8.18
CA TRP A 83 0.72 -10.41 9.03
C TRP A 83 -0.76 -10.75 8.86
N ARG A 84 -1.24 -10.87 7.62
CA ARG A 84 -2.63 -11.23 7.31
C ARG A 84 -3.07 -12.53 7.99
N ARG A 85 -2.18 -13.52 8.07
CA ARG A 85 -2.49 -14.86 8.61
C ARG A 85 -2.26 -14.99 10.11
N ASN A 86 -1.24 -14.32 10.66
CA ASN A 86 -0.71 -14.62 11.99
C ASN A 86 -0.75 -13.45 12.97
N ARG A 87 -0.90 -12.19 12.51
CA ARG A 87 -0.94 -11.00 13.36
C ARG A 87 -2.39 -10.56 13.59
N LYS A 88 -3.06 -11.20 14.53
CA LYS A 88 -4.46 -10.87 14.91
C LYS A 88 -4.61 -9.41 15.33
N ASP A 89 -3.58 -8.84 15.96
CA ASP A 89 -3.51 -7.43 16.35
C ASP A 89 -3.47 -6.45 15.15
N LEU A 90 -3.18 -6.94 13.95
CA LEU A 90 -3.15 -6.17 12.70
C LEU A 90 -4.29 -6.53 11.74
N GLN A 91 -5.13 -7.52 12.07
CA GLN A 91 -6.08 -8.11 11.14
C GLN A 91 -7.04 -7.07 10.55
N ILE A 92 -7.64 -6.24 11.42
CA ILE A 92 -8.57 -5.18 11.02
C ILE A 92 -7.88 -4.18 10.08
N ALA A 93 -6.67 -3.74 10.41
CA ALA A 93 -5.94 -2.80 9.57
C ALA A 93 -5.53 -3.41 8.21
N VAL A 94 -5.08 -4.66 8.19
CA VAL A 94 -4.71 -5.37 6.96
C VAL A 94 -5.91 -5.54 6.02
N GLU A 95 -7.07 -5.88 6.56
CA GLU A 95 -8.32 -6.04 5.80
C GLU A 95 -8.79 -4.69 5.25
N PHE A 96 -8.88 -3.67 6.12
CA PHE A 96 -9.24 -2.30 5.73
C PHE A 96 -8.35 -1.76 4.61
N ILE A 97 -7.02 -1.94 4.72
CA ILE A 97 -6.07 -1.48 3.70
C ILE A 97 -6.29 -2.22 2.37
N SER A 98 -6.58 -3.52 2.44
CA SER A 98 -6.82 -4.33 1.24
C SER A 98 -8.08 -3.86 0.51
N GLU A 99 -9.16 -3.58 1.26
CA GLU A 99 -10.40 -3.03 0.73
C GLU A 99 -10.22 -1.61 0.18
N ALA A 100 -9.51 -0.73 0.90
CA ALA A 100 -9.26 0.63 0.44
C ALA A 100 -8.48 0.66 -0.89
N ILE A 101 -7.48 -0.21 -1.03
CA ILE A 101 -6.72 -0.36 -2.28
C ILE A 101 -7.60 -0.95 -3.40
N PHE A 102 -8.50 -1.88 -3.07
CA PHE A 102 -9.47 -2.40 -4.02
C PHE A 102 -10.39 -1.28 -4.54
N VAL A 103 -11.05 -0.54 -3.64
CA VAL A 103 -11.99 0.54 -3.96
C VAL A 103 -11.31 1.61 -4.81
N HIS A 104 -10.12 2.07 -4.41
CA HIS A 104 -9.36 3.07 -5.17
C HIS A 104 -9.12 2.63 -6.62
N LYS A 105 -8.75 1.37 -6.86
CA LYS A 105 -8.54 0.85 -8.22
C LYS A 105 -9.86 0.65 -8.96
N TYR A 106 -10.89 0.14 -8.29
CA TYR A 106 -12.20 -0.12 -8.87
C TYR A 106 -12.87 1.18 -9.34
N GLU A 107 -13.00 2.16 -8.45
CA GLU A 107 -13.58 3.47 -8.76
C GLU A 107 -12.74 4.22 -9.81
N GLY A 108 -11.41 4.16 -9.69
CA GLY A 108 -10.52 4.74 -10.70
C GLY A 108 -10.66 4.09 -12.08
N ALA A 109 -10.92 2.78 -12.16
CA ALA A 109 -11.23 2.11 -13.41
C ALA A 109 -12.61 2.51 -13.95
N ALA A 110 -13.62 2.58 -13.09
CA ALA A 110 -14.97 3.02 -13.44
C ALA A 110 -14.99 4.46 -13.98
N ALA A 111 -14.16 5.35 -13.42
CA ALA A 111 -13.98 6.72 -13.87
C ALA A 111 -13.08 6.87 -15.12
N GLY A 112 -12.54 5.78 -15.66
CA GLY A 112 -11.64 5.81 -16.83
C GLY A 112 -10.23 6.36 -16.55
N ILE A 113 -9.87 6.54 -15.27
CA ILE A 113 -8.53 6.94 -14.84
C ILE A 113 -7.56 5.78 -15.05
N PHE A 114 -7.96 4.57 -14.65
CA PHE A 114 -7.20 3.34 -14.83
C PHE A 114 -7.74 2.51 -15.99
N LYS A 115 -6.87 1.69 -16.59
CA LYS A 115 -7.25 0.79 -17.68
C LYS A 115 -8.11 -0.35 -17.12
N ALA A 116 -9.41 -0.29 -17.38
CA ALA A 116 -10.39 -1.24 -16.84
C ALA A 116 -10.00 -2.71 -17.09
N ASN A 117 -9.53 -3.05 -18.29
CA ASN A 117 -9.11 -4.41 -18.61
C ASN A 117 -7.93 -4.95 -17.77
N ILE A 118 -7.00 -4.09 -17.34
CA ILE A 118 -5.89 -4.48 -16.45
C ILE A 118 -6.43 -4.67 -15.03
N ILE A 119 -7.24 -3.72 -14.55
CA ILE A 119 -7.82 -3.77 -13.20
C ILE A 119 -8.76 -4.97 -13.06
N SER A 120 -9.66 -5.22 -14.02
CA SER A 120 -10.58 -6.36 -13.99
C SER A 120 -9.86 -7.71 -13.93
N ARG A 121 -8.70 -7.85 -14.60
CA ARG A 121 -7.88 -9.09 -14.52
C ARG A 121 -7.26 -9.28 -13.13
N GLU A 122 -6.76 -8.20 -12.54
CA GLU A 122 -6.19 -8.22 -11.20
C GLU A 122 -7.28 -8.52 -10.14
N LEU A 123 -8.44 -7.86 -10.24
CA LEU A 123 -9.56 -8.01 -9.30
C LEU A 123 -10.25 -9.37 -9.45
N GLY A 124 -10.48 -9.85 -10.68
CA GLY A 124 -11.07 -11.17 -10.92
C GLY A 124 -10.18 -12.34 -10.47
N SER A 125 -8.88 -12.10 -10.24
CA SER A 125 -7.97 -13.06 -9.61
C SER A 125 -8.06 -13.06 -8.07
N GLN A 126 -8.66 -12.04 -7.46
CA GLN A 126 -8.81 -11.92 -6.00
C GLN A 126 -10.05 -12.66 -5.47
N ASP A 127 -11.09 -12.85 -6.28
CA ASP A 127 -12.30 -13.64 -5.93
C ASP A 127 -12.04 -15.16 -5.81
N GLN A 128 -10.84 -15.65 -6.15
CA GLN A 128 -10.52 -17.09 -6.21
C GLN A 128 -9.65 -17.63 -5.06
N PHE A 129 -9.47 -16.91 -3.94
CA PHE A 129 -8.62 -17.37 -2.82
C PHE A 129 -9.20 -17.15 -1.43
#